data_AF-A0A9Q1A6T1-F1
#
_entry.id   AF-A0A9Q1A6T1-F1
#
_cell.length_a   1.000
_cell.length_b   1.000
_cell.length_c   1.000
_cell.angle_alpha   90.00
_cell.angle_beta   90.00
_cell.angle_gamma   90.00
#
_symmetry.space_group_name_H-M   'P 1'
#
loop_
_entity.id
_entity.type
_entity.pdbx_description
1 polymer ?
#
loop_
_entity_poly.entity_id
_entity_poly.type
_entity_poly.pdbx_seq_one_letter_code
_entity_poly.pdbx_strand_id
1 'polypeptide(L)'
;MLVGMGPDGHIASLFPGHPLLKENQKWVAHITDSPKPPPERITFTFPVINSSAYIALVVCGAGKASVVQAALGTNRNSEVFPVQMVSPEGELRWFLDKDAASKL
;
A
#
# COMPACT_ATOMS: atom_id res chain seq x y z
N MET A 1 3.22 6.83 -10.86
CA MET A 1 2.65 5.50 -10.60
C MET A 1 1.26 5.65 -9.99
N LEU A 2 0.30 4.85 -10.47
CA LEU A 2 -1.05 4.78 -9.91
C LEU A 2 -1.14 3.55 -9.02
N VAL A 3 -1.57 3.71 -7.77
CA VAL A 3 -1.65 2.62 -6.78
C VAL A 3 -2.98 2.69 -6.06
N GLY A 4 -3.59 1.54 -5.79
CA GLY A 4 -4.75 1.39 -4.91
C GLY A 4 -4.37 0.76 -3.58
N MET A 5 -5.28 0.76 -2.62
CA MET A 5 -5.06 0.20 -1.28
C MET A 5 -6.16 -0.80 -0.87
N GLY A 6 -5.74 -1.94 -0.31
CA GLY A 6 -6.62 -2.91 0.35
C GLY A 6 -7.22 -2.43 1.67
N PRO A 7 -8.29 -3.08 2.17
CA PRO A 7 -8.82 -2.78 3.52
C PRO A 7 -7.86 -3.15 4.67
N ASP A 8 -6.84 -3.93 4.35
CA ASP A 8 -5.71 -4.38 5.17
C ASP A 8 -4.42 -3.59 4.87
N GLY A 9 -4.52 -2.49 4.12
CA GLY A 9 -3.38 -1.63 3.79
C GLY A 9 -2.36 -2.22 2.81
N HIS A 10 -2.65 -3.38 2.19
CA HIS A 10 -1.82 -3.87 1.10
C HIS A 10 -1.86 -2.89 -0.07
N ILE A 11 -0.75 -2.78 -0.78
CA ILE A 11 -0.62 -2.07 -2.05
C ILE A 11 0.03 -3.00 -3.07
N ALA A 12 -0.33 -2.88 -4.35
CA ALA A 12 0.03 -3.87 -5.36
C ALA A 12 -0.28 -5.32 -4.86
N SER A 13 0.71 -6.22 -4.82
CA SER A 13 0.58 -7.53 -4.14
C SER A 13 1.48 -7.65 -2.91
N LEU A 14 1.72 -6.54 -2.21
CA LEU A 14 2.52 -6.46 -0.99
C LEU A 14 1.60 -6.50 0.23
N PHE A 15 1.41 -7.69 0.80
CA PHE A 15 0.45 -7.96 1.88
C PHE A 15 1.08 -7.86 3.27
N PRO A 16 0.30 -7.47 4.30
CA PRO A 16 0.77 -7.46 5.69
C PRO A 16 1.41 -8.79 6.10
N GLY A 17 2.55 -8.73 6.79
CA GLY A 17 3.27 -9.91 7.30
C GLY A 17 3.96 -10.77 6.24
N HIS A 18 3.72 -10.54 4.94
CA HIS A 18 4.30 -11.37 3.88
C HIS A 18 5.82 -11.10 3.73
N PRO A 19 6.67 -12.13 3.53
CA PRO A 19 8.13 -11.97 3.42
C PRO A 19 8.58 -10.98 2.35
N LEU A 20 7.79 -10.83 1.29
CA LEU A 20 8.07 -9.89 0.18
C LEU A 20 8.14 -8.42 0.62
N LEU A 21 7.60 -8.05 1.79
CA LEU A 21 7.78 -6.70 2.35
C LEU A 21 9.25 -6.37 2.64
N LYS A 22 10.12 -7.38 2.77
CA LYS A 22 11.56 -7.24 3.02
C LYS A 22 12.41 -7.24 1.75
N GLU A 23 11.81 -7.43 0.58
CA GLU A 23 12.54 -7.43 -0.70
C GLU A 23 12.95 -6.01 -1.09
N ASN A 24 14.25 -5.80 -1.22
CA ASN A 24 14.86 -4.49 -1.47
C ASN A 24 15.82 -4.47 -2.67
N GLN A 25 15.94 -5.57 -3.42
CA GLN A 25 16.84 -5.68 -4.57
C GLN A 25 16.09 -5.87 -5.89
N LYS A 26 15.15 -6.81 -5.93
CA LYS A 26 14.38 -7.12 -7.14
C LYS A 26 13.43 -5.99 -7.45
N TRP A 27 13.23 -5.70 -8.74
CA TRP A 27 12.25 -4.72 -9.21
C TRP A 27 10.84 -5.28 -9.29
N VAL A 28 10.74 -6.55 -9.69
CA VAL A 28 9.51 -7.30 -9.84
C VAL A 28 9.67 -8.63 -9.13
N ALA A 29 8.61 -9.07 -8.47
CA ALA A 29 8.52 -10.38 -7.84
C ALA A 29 7.21 -11.07 -8.20
N HIS A 30 7.14 -12.37 -7.91
CA HIS A 30 5.90 -13.12 -7.92
C HIS A 30 5.61 -13.65 -6.51
N ILE A 31 4.33 -13.83 -6.21
CA ILE A 31 3.84 -14.56 -5.03
C ILE A 31 2.88 -15.64 -5.51
N THR A 32 2.79 -16.74 -4.78
CA THR A 32 1.87 -17.86 -5.08
C THR A 32 0.87 -18.10 -3.94
N ASP A 33 0.93 -17.27 -2.91
CA ASP A 33 0.29 -17.42 -1.61
C ASP A 33 -0.41 -16.12 -1.19
N SER A 34 -0.92 -15.34 -2.14
CA SER A 34 -1.72 -14.17 -1.80
C SER A 34 -2.89 -14.57 -0.90
N PRO A 35 -3.12 -13.86 0.23
CA PRO A 35 -4.26 -14.14 1.11
C PRO A 35 -5.60 -13.76 0.47
N LYS A 36 -5.59 -13.22 -0.76
CA LYS A 36 -6.76 -12.83 -1.53
C LYS A 36 -6.72 -13.46 -2.91
N PRO A 37 -7.82 -14.03 -3.42
CA PRO A 37 -7.83 -14.62 -4.74
C PRO A 37 -7.59 -13.57 -5.85
N PRO A 38 -6.89 -13.93 -6.95
CA PRO A 38 -6.14 -15.18 -7.14
C PRO A 38 -4.86 -15.23 -6.29
N PRO A 39 -4.41 -16.44 -5.89
CA PRO A 39 -3.23 -16.61 -5.04
C PRO A 39 -1.92 -16.23 -5.74
N GLU A 40 -1.84 -16.49 -7.05
CA GLU A 40 -0.67 -16.21 -7.88
C GLU A 40 -0.72 -14.80 -8.48
N ARG A 41 0.34 -14.01 -8.25
CA ARG A 41 0.42 -12.63 -8.71
C ARG A 41 1.85 -12.25 -9.08
N ILE A 42 2.00 -11.32 -10.02
CA ILE A 42 3.24 -10.59 -10.29
C ILE A 42 3.06 -9.17 -9.71
N THR A 43 4.10 -8.64 -9.08
CA THR A 43 4.04 -7.32 -8.42
C THR A 43 5.34 -6.56 -8.52
N PHE A 44 5.24 -5.24 -8.64
CA PHE A 44 6.35 -4.36 -8.31
C PHE A 44 6.63 -4.41 -6.81
N THR A 45 7.91 -4.30 -6.48
CA THR A 45 8.43 -4.23 -5.11
C THR A 45 8.62 -2.77 -4.70
N PHE A 46 8.92 -2.52 -3.42
CA PHE A 46 9.16 -1.15 -2.93
C PHE A 46 10.28 -0.40 -3.66
N PRO A 47 11.41 -1.00 -4.09
CA PRO A 47 12.40 -0.32 -4.93
C PRO A 47 11.82 0.36 -6.18
N VAL A 48 10.87 -0.28 -6.88
CA VAL A 48 10.23 0.33 -8.07
C VAL A 48 9.16 1.32 -7.67
N ILE A 49 8.35 0.99 -6.67
CA ILE A 49 7.27 1.87 -6.21
C ILE A 49 7.86 3.20 -5.72
N ASN A 50 8.86 3.16 -4.84
CA ASN A 50 9.46 4.34 -4.22
C ASN A 50 10.44 5.09 -5.13
N SER A 51 10.87 4.53 -6.27
CA SER A 51 11.62 5.28 -7.30
C SER A 51 10.71 6.10 -8.24
N SER A 52 9.39 6.03 -8.06
CA SER A 52 8.45 6.83 -8.84
C SER A 52 8.54 8.32 -8.48
N ALA A 53 8.71 9.18 -9.49
CA ALA A 53 8.71 10.64 -9.32
C ALA A 53 7.38 11.19 -8.76
N TYR A 54 6.27 10.53 -9.09
CA TYR A 54 4.93 10.87 -8.59
C TYR A 54 4.16 9.58 -8.31
N ILE A 55 3.53 9.48 -7.15
CA ILE A 55 2.61 8.40 -6.79
C ILE A 55 1.23 9.01 -6.52
N ALA A 56 0.22 8.57 -7.27
CA ALA A 56 -1.18 8.83 -6.98
C ALA A 56 -1.76 7.58 -6.28
N LEU A 57 -2.03 7.70 -4.99
CA LEU A 57 -2.67 6.66 -4.19
C LEU A 57 -4.17 6.93 -4.12
N VAL A 58 -4.94 6.18 -4.91
CA VAL A 58 -6.38 6.38 -5.10
C VAL A 58 -7.14 5.35 -4.27
N VAL A 59 -7.93 5.81 -3.30
CA VAL A 59 -8.57 4.96 -2.30
C VAL A 59 -10.02 5.41 -2.09
N CYS A 60 -10.97 4.49 -2.32
CA CYS A 60 -12.40 4.75 -2.18
C CYS A 60 -13.07 3.74 -1.25
N GLY A 61 -14.12 4.18 -0.56
CA GLY A 61 -15.02 3.35 0.24
C GLY A 61 -14.66 3.25 1.73
N ALA A 62 -15.70 3.13 2.55
CA ALA A 62 -15.62 3.18 4.02
C ALA A 62 -14.74 2.07 4.62
N GLY A 63 -14.62 0.92 3.94
CA GLY A 63 -13.77 -0.20 4.35
C GLY A 63 -12.27 0.13 4.37
N LYS A 64 -11.86 1.32 3.91
CA LYS A 64 -10.47 1.80 3.91
C LYS A 64 -10.18 2.81 5.00
N ALA A 65 -11.21 3.40 5.61
CA ALA A 65 -11.07 4.60 6.43
C ALA A 65 -10.15 4.41 7.65
N SER A 66 -10.21 3.25 8.31
CA SER A 66 -9.33 2.95 9.46
C SER A 66 -7.86 2.91 9.06
N VAL A 67 -7.56 2.30 7.90
CA VAL A 67 -6.18 2.20 7.40
C VAL A 67 -5.69 3.55 6.89
N VAL A 68 -6.55 4.33 6.23
CA VAL A 68 -6.25 5.72 5.83
C VAL A 68 -5.89 6.55 7.06
N GLN A 69 -6.72 6.50 8.13
CA GLN A 69 -6.44 7.18 9.39
C GLN A 69 -5.12 6.73 10.00
N ALA A 70 -4.83 5.41 10.02
CA ALA A 70 -3.58 4.90 10.55
C ALA A 70 -2.36 5.31 9.71
N ALA A 71 -2.51 5.39 8.39
CA ALA A 71 -1.43 5.72 7.47
C ALA A 71 -1.09 7.22 7.49
N LEU A 72 -2.10 8.09 7.63
CA LEU A 72 -1.94 9.56 7.64
C LEU A 72 -1.83 10.14 9.05
N GLY A 73 -2.24 9.40 10.08
CA GLY A 73 -2.25 9.84 11.47
C GLY A 73 -0.88 9.89 12.13
N THR A 74 -0.78 10.64 13.23
CA THR A 74 0.44 10.76 14.05
C THR A 74 0.61 9.64 15.07
N ASN A 75 -0.49 8.95 15.43
CA ASN A 75 -0.46 7.79 16.32
C ASN A 75 0.03 6.56 15.54
N ARG A 76 1.33 6.29 15.65
CA ARG A 76 1.92 5.04 15.19
C ARG A 76 1.36 3.90 16.03
N ASN A 77 0.35 3.21 15.51
CA ASN A 77 -0.05 1.91 16.02
C ASN A 77 1.13 0.92 15.92
N SER A 78 1.10 -0.15 16.70
CA SER A 78 2.12 -1.22 16.66
C SER A 78 2.14 -1.97 15.33
N GLU A 79 1.03 -1.97 14.59
CA GLU A 79 0.92 -2.61 13.28
C GLU A 79 1.28 -1.63 12.16
N VAL A 80 2.32 -1.96 11.39
CA VAL A 80 2.75 -1.19 10.22
C VAL A 80 2.12 -1.79 8.97
N PHE A 81 1.27 -1.03 8.30
CA PHE A 81 0.64 -1.44 7.05
C PHE A 81 1.61 -1.27 5.86
N PRO A 82 1.55 -2.12 4.83
CA PRO A 82 2.38 -1.98 3.63
C PRO A 82 2.28 -0.61 2.96
N VAL A 83 1.10 0.02 2.98
CA VAL A 83 0.91 1.39 2.46
C VAL A 83 1.78 2.44 3.17
N GLN A 84 2.11 2.24 4.45
CA GLN A 84 2.99 3.14 5.21
C GLN A 84 4.47 2.99 4.83
N MET A 85 4.82 1.93 4.09
CA MET A 85 6.16 1.73 3.55
C MET A 85 6.35 2.40 2.16
N VAL A 86 5.27 2.97 1.61
CA VAL A 86 5.35 3.80 0.39
C VAL A 86 5.91 5.16 0.77
N SER A 87 7.17 5.38 0.40
CA SER A 87 7.96 6.56 0.73
C SER A 87 8.81 6.94 -0.47
N PRO A 88 8.20 7.52 -1.53
CA PRO A 88 8.94 7.92 -2.71
C PRO A 88 9.90 9.08 -2.40
N GLU A 89 10.99 9.15 -3.15
CA GLU A 89 11.83 10.36 -3.19
C GLU A 89 11.07 11.55 -3.83
N GLY A 90 10.13 11.23 -4.72
CA GLY A 90 9.22 12.18 -5.34
C GLY A 90 7.97 12.48 -4.50
N GLU A 91 6.90 12.85 -5.18
CA GLU A 91 5.65 13.28 -4.52
C GLU A 91 4.67 12.11 -4.33
N LEU A 92 4.16 11.93 -3.11
CA LEU A 92 3.04 11.03 -2.81
C LEU A 92 1.76 11.86 -2.58
N ARG A 93 0.75 11.66 -3.43
CA ARG A 93 -0.58 12.25 -3.27
C ARG A 93 -1.64 11.20 -2.99
N TRP A 94 -2.45 11.45 -1.97
CA TRP A 94 -3.64 10.67 -1.64
C TRP A 94 -4.88 11.28 -2.30
N PHE A 95 -5.62 10.47 -3.04
CA PHE A 95 -6.92 10.81 -3.60
C PHE A 95 -7.96 9.94 -2.91
N LEU A 96 -8.78 10.57 -2.07
CA LEU A 96 -9.76 9.90 -1.22
C LEU A 96 -11.18 10.33 -1.61
N ASP A 97 -12.12 9.40 -1.57
CA ASP A 97 -13.54 9.76 -1.50
C ASP A 97 -13.95 10.09 -0.05
N LYS A 98 -15.18 10.59 0.11
CA LYS A 98 -15.72 10.96 1.44
C LYS A 98 -15.72 9.78 2.41
N ASP A 99 -16.01 8.58 1.92
CA ASP A 99 -16.12 7.40 2.77
C ASP A 99 -14.74 6.92 3.24
N ALA A 100 -13.73 6.90 2.38
CA ALA A 100 -12.35 6.56 2.74
C ALA A 100 -11.71 7.62 3.65
N ALA A 101 -12.13 8.89 3.55
CA ALA A 101 -11.69 9.97 4.41
C ALA A 101 -12.50 10.11 5.72
N SER A 102 -13.52 9.27 5.95
CA SER A 102 -14.49 9.45 7.05
C SER A 102 -13.93 9.40 8.47
N LYS A 103 -12.65 9.05 8.65
CA LYS A 103 -11.95 8.98 9.93
C LYS A 103 -10.75 9.93 10.05
N LEU A 104 -10.55 10.81 9.07
CA LEU A 104 -9.53 11.86 9.12
C LEU A 104 -10.00 13.05 9.97
#